data_AF-A0A3A6RHA4-F1
#
_entry.id   AF-A0A3A6RHA4-F1
#
_cell.length_a   1.000
_cell.length_b   1.000
_cell.length_c   1.000
_cell.angle_alpha   90.00
_cell.angle_beta   90.00
_cell.angle_gamma   90.00
#
_symmetry.space_group_name_H-M   'P 1'
#
loop_
_entity.id
_entity.type
_entity.pdbx_description
1 polymer ?
#
loop_
_entity_poly.entity_id
_entity_poly.type
_entity_poly.pdbx_seq_one_letter_code
_entity_poly.pdbx_strand_id
1 'polypeptide(L)' 'MALIPEWRKAWRMTSVQIAVLIAAVNAAAIGWSAFQGLVNPIVFASVNLGLGVAVAVARVIPQSKLREPPDQQ' A
#
# COMPACT_ATOMS: atom_id res chain seq x y z
N MET A 1 10.96 -28.30 3.77
CA MET A 1 11.76 -27.17 3.24
C MET A 1 10.97 -25.89 3.43
N ALA A 2 11.23 -25.12 4.49
CA ALA A 2 10.62 -23.82 4.68
C ALA A 2 11.62 -22.78 4.16
N LEU A 3 11.29 -22.07 3.07
CA LEU A 3 12.20 -21.08 2.47
C LEU A 3 12.49 -19.89 3.40
N ILE A 4 11.68 -19.69 4.45
CA ILE A 4 11.92 -18.70 5.50
C ILE A 4 11.48 -19.30 6.83
N PRO A 5 12.40 -19.60 7.78
CA PRO A 5 12.06 -20.22 9.07
C PRO A 5 11.10 -19.34 9.89
N GLU A 6 11.12 -18.04 9.65
CA GLU A 6 10.35 -17.02 10.36
C GLU A 6 9.17 -16.46 9.54
N TRP A 7 8.65 -17.19 8.53
CA TRP A 7 7.60 -16.67 7.65
C TRP A 7 6.38 -16.12 8.43
N ARG A 8 5.98 -16.82 9.50
CA ARG A 8 4.89 -16.38 10.38
C ARG A 8 5.19 -15.07 11.12
N LYS A 9 6.46 -14.79 11.40
CA LYS A 9 6.93 -13.55 12.05
C LYS A 9 7.02 -12.40 11.02
N ALA A 10 7.45 -12.69 9.80
CA ALA A 10 7.48 -11.73 8.71
C ALA A 10 6.08 -11.17 8.39
N TRP A 11 5.03 -12.01 8.39
CA TRP A 11 3.64 -11.56 8.21
C TRP A 11 3.10 -10.61 9.29
N ARG A 12 3.74 -10.57 10.47
CA ARG A 12 3.39 -9.65 11.55
C ARG A 12 4.06 -8.29 11.41
N MET A 13 5.05 -8.15 10.51
CA MET A 13 5.69 -6.87 10.25
C MET A 13 4.78 -5.98 9.39
N THR A 14 4.53 -4.77 9.87
CA THR A 14 3.70 -3.79 9.17
C THR A 14 4.25 -3.46 7.77
N SER A 15 5.57 -3.50 7.58
CA SER A 15 6.21 -3.32 6.27
C SER A 15 5.80 -4.39 5.25
N VAL A 16 5.75 -5.66 5.67
CA VAL A 16 5.33 -6.78 4.82
C VAL A 16 3.84 -6.68 4.52
N GLN A 17 3.02 -6.31 5.51
CA GLN A 17 1.58 -6.09 5.31
C GLN A 17 1.32 -4.95 4.31
N ILE A 18 2.02 -3.83 4.44
CA ILE A 18 1.93 -2.70 3.50
C ILE A 18 2.40 -3.14 2.11
N ALA A 19 3.50 -3.88 1.99
CA ALA A 19 3.98 -4.37 0.71
C ALA A 19 2.97 -5.29 0.01
N VAL A 20 2.32 -6.18 0.75
CA VAL A 20 1.23 -7.04 0.25
C VAL A 20 0.03 -6.21 -0.18
N LEU A 21 -0.34 -5.19 0.60
CA LEU A 21 -1.42 -4.25 0.28
C LEU A 21 -1.13 -3.51 -1.02
N ILE A 22 0.09 -2.99 -1.20
CA ILE A 22 0.53 -2.33 -2.42
C ILE A 22 0.48 -3.30 -3.61
N ALA A 23 0.96 -4.54 -3.43
CA ALA A 23 0.91 -5.55 -4.49
C ALA A 23 -0.53 -5.86 -4.91
N ALA A 24 -1.45 -6.00 -3.95
CA ALA A 24 -2.87 -6.23 -4.22
C ALA A 24 -3.51 -5.05 -4.97
N VAL A 25 -3.23 -3.81 -4.56
CA VAL A 25 -3.73 -2.60 -5.24
C VAL A 25 -3.21 -2.52 -6.68
N ASN A 26 -1.93 -2.84 -6.91
CA ASN A 26 -1.36 -2.86 -8.26
C ASN A 26 -1.96 -3.98 -9.13
N ALA A 27 -2.15 -5.18 -8.58
CA ALA A 27 -2.81 -6.27 -9.28
C ALA A 27 -4.25 -5.91 -9.66
N ALA A 28 -4.98 -5.24 -8.75
CA ALA A 28 -6.31 -4.71 -9.03
C ALA A 28 -6.27 -3.64 -10.14
N ALA A 29 -5.29 -2.74 -10.14
CA ALA A 29 -5.13 -1.74 -11.19
C ALA A 29 -4.87 -2.36 -12.58
N ILE A 30 -4.05 -3.41 -12.64
CA ILE A 30 -3.82 -4.17 -13.88
C ILE A 30 -5.11 -4.86 -14.31
N GLY A 31 -5.78 -5.56 -13.38
CA GLY A 31 -7.04 -6.26 -13.66
C GLY A 31 -8.18 -5.32 -14.08
N TRP A 32 -8.19 -4.10 -13.56
CA TRP A 32 -9.16 -3.06 -13.94
C TRP A 32 -9.11 -2.72 -15.43
N SER A 33 -7.92 -2.82 -16.05
CA SER A 33 -7.75 -2.61 -17.49
C SER A 33 -8.60 -3.59 -18.33
N ALA A 34 -8.86 -4.81 -17.83
CA ALA A 34 -9.71 -5.78 -18.49
C ALA A 34 -11.21 -5.41 -18.48
N PHE A 35 -11.62 -4.44 -17.65
CA PHE A 35 -13.00 -3.95 -17.55
C PHE A 35 -13.18 -2.56 -18.18
N GLN A 36 -12.18 -2.06 -18.92
CA GLN A 36 -12.25 -0.80 -19.67
C GLN A 36 -13.37 -0.88 -20.72
N GLY A 37 -14.50 -0.25 -20.41
CA GLY A 37 -15.72 -0.24 -21.25
C GLY A 37 -16.99 -0.66 -20.51
N LEU A 38 -16.87 -1.40 -19.40
CA LEU A 38 -18.02 -1.81 -18.56
C LEU A 38 -18.17 -0.95 -17.30
N VAL A 39 -17.11 -0.25 -16.88
CA VAL A 39 -17.15 0.57 -15.67
C VAL A 39 -17.59 1.99 -15.99
N ASN A 40 -18.59 2.48 -15.25
CA ASN A 40 -19.13 3.83 -15.40
C ASN A 40 -18.03 4.89 -15.13
N PRO A 41 -17.90 5.94 -15.98
CA PRO A 41 -16.92 7.01 -15.79
C PRO A 41 -16.95 7.67 -14.40
N ILE A 42 -18.12 7.79 -13.79
CA ILE A 42 -18.29 8.39 -12.46
C ILE A 42 -17.66 7.49 -11.39
N VAL A 43 -17.78 6.18 -11.53
CA VAL A 43 -17.17 5.20 -10.60
C VAL A 43 -15.64 5.26 -10.70
N PHE A 44 -15.10 5.36 -11.92
CA PHE A 44 -13.67 5.53 -12.11
C PHE A 44 -13.16 6.83 -11.48
N ALA A 45 -13.84 7.95 -11.73
CA ALA A 45 -13.48 9.25 -11.18
C ALA A 45 -13.52 9.27 -9.65
N SER A 46 -14.56 8.69 -9.04
CA SER A 46 -14.71 8.68 -7.58
C SER A 46 -13.65 7.82 -6.89
N VAL A 47 -13.30 6.66 -7.45
CA VAL A 47 -12.22 5.80 -6.94
C VAL A 47 -10.87 6.53 -6.99
N ASN A 48 -10.55 7.17 -8.12
CA ASN A 48 -9.29 7.91 -8.26
C ASN A 48 -9.24 9.12 -7.32
N LEU A 49 -10.35 9.85 -7.17
CA LEU A 49 -10.45 10.97 -6.22
C LEU A 49 -10.20 10.49 -4.78
N GLY A 50 -10.86 9.40 -4.37
CA GLY A 50 -10.70 8.83 -3.03
C GLY A 50 -9.26 8.37 -2.74
N LEU A 51 -8.65 7.66 -3.69
CA LEU A 51 -7.25 7.24 -3.58
C LEU A 51 -6.29 8.44 -3.55
N GLY A 52 -6.54 9.45 -4.37
CA GLY A 52 -5.75 10.69 -4.38
C GLY A 52 -5.79 11.42 -3.04
N VAL A 53 -6.97 11.55 -2.43
CA VAL A 53 -7.13 12.12 -1.09
C VAL A 53 -6.42 11.28 -0.04
N ALA A 54 -6.54 9.95 -0.09
CA ALA A 54 -5.86 9.06 0.84
C ALA A 54 -4.33 9.21 0.78
N VAL A 55 -3.76 9.33 -0.42
CA VAL A 55 -2.32 9.58 -0.62
C VAL A 55 -1.93 10.95 -0.08
N ALA A 56 -2.75 11.99 -0.33
CA ALA A 56 -2.48 13.33 0.19
C ALA A 56 -2.45 13.34 1.73
N VAL A 57 -3.42 12.69 2.38
CA VAL A 57 -3.47 12.56 3.84
C VAL A 57 -2.27 11.76 4.37
N ALA A 58 -1.94 10.63 3.73
CA ALA A 58 -0.79 9.82 4.13
C ALA A 58 0.54 10.59 4.09
N ARG A 59 0.69 11.53 3.15
CA ARG A 59 1.87 12.41 3.08
C ARG A 59 1.94 13.45 4.20
N VAL A 60 0.81 13.82 4.79
CA VAL A 60 0.76 14.83 5.86
C VAL A 60 1.14 14.23 7.22
N ILE A 61 0.98 12.91 7.40
CA ILE A 61 1.29 12.24 8.67
C ILE A 61 2.81 12.12 8.81
N PRO A 62 3.45 12.83 9.77
CA PRO A 62 4.88 12.72 9.98
C PRO A 62 5.23 11.34 10.53
N GLN A 63 6.18 10.65 9.89
CA GLN A 63 6.73 9.40 10.40
C GLN A 63 7.63 9.69 11.62
N SER A 64 7.03 9.81 12.81
CA SER A 64 7.74 10.19 14.05
C SER A 64 8.86 9.23 14.45
N LYS A 65 8.75 7.96 14.06
CA LYS A 65 9.67 6.86 14.41
C LYS A 65 10.96 6.81 13.58
N LEU A 66 11.15 7.71 12.61
CA LEU A 66 12.39 7.80 11.82
C LEU A 66 13.27 9.01 12.20
N ARG A 67 12.87 9.77 13.23
CA ARG A 67 13.64 10.89 13.79
C ARG A 67 14.20 10.53 15.16
N GLU A 68 14.94 9.43 15.26
CA GLU A 68 15.94 9.29 16.32
C GLU A 68 17.29 9.66 15.70
N PRO A 69 17.99 10.70 16.21
CA PRO A 69 19.38 10.93 15.84
C PRO A 69 20.18 9.66 16.15
N PRO A 70 21.18 9.30 15.35
CA PRO A 70 22.04 8.17 15.69
C PRO A 70 22.67 8.45 17.06
N ASP A 71 22.37 7.60 18.03
CA ASP A 71 23.09 7.57 19.30
C ASP A 71 24.57 7.41 18.99
N GLN A 72 25.35 8.47 19.22
CA GLN A 72 26.81 8.38 19.29
C GLN A 72 27.15 7.71 20.63
N GLN A 73 27.41 6.40 20.60
CA GLN A 73 28.18 5.69 21.61
C GLN A 73 29.24 4.82 20.94
#